data_AF-A0A2P4SUH8-F1
#
_entry.id   AF-A0A2P4SUH8-F1
#
_cell.length_a   1.000
_cell.length_b   1.000
_cell.length_c   1.000
_cell.angle_alpha   90.00
_cell.angle_beta   90.00
_cell.angle_gamma   90.00
#
_symmetry.space_group_name_H-M   'P 1'
#
loop_
_entity.id
_entity.type
_entity.pdbx_description
1 polymer ?
#
loop_
_entity_poly.entity_id
_entity_poly.type
_entity_poly.pdbx_seq_one_letter_code
_entity_poly.pdbx_strand_id
1 'polypeptide(L)'
;MVESMKKVAGMDVELTVEERNLLSVAYKNVIGARRASWRIISSIEQKEENKGGEDKLKMIREYRQMVETELKLICCDILDVLDKHLIPAANTGESKVFYYKMKGDYHRYLAEFATGNDRKEAAENSLVA
;
A
#
# COMPACT_ATOMS: atom_id res chain seq x y z
N MET A 1 0.83 -11.95 -11.35
CA MET A 1 -0.45 -12.08 -10.61
C MET A 1 -1.13 -10.72 -10.44
N VAL A 2 -0.49 -9.73 -9.80
CA VAL A 2 -1.05 -8.36 -9.67
C VAL A 2 -1.49 -7.79 -11.03
N GLU A 3 -0.60 -7.76 -12.02
CA GLU A 3 -0.93 -7.25 -13.36
C GLU A 3 -2.11 -7.96 -14.03
N SER A 4 -2.20 -9.29 -13.87
CA SER A 4 -3.31 -10.08 -14.41
C SER A 4 -4.63 -9.70 -13.72
N MET A 5 -4.64 -9.59 -12.39
CA MET A 5 -5.84 -9.21 -11.64
C MET A 5 -6.26 -7.76 -11.88
N LYS A 6 -5.33 -6.87 -12.20
CA LYS A 6 -5.65 -5.50 -12.65
C LYS A 6 -6.40 -5.49 -13.98
N LYS A 7 -6.01 -6.35 -14.92
CA LYS A 7 -6.72 -6.47 -16.20
C LYS A 7 -8.14 -6.98 -15.99
N VAL A 8 -8.34 -7.93 -15.08
CA VAL A 8 -9.67 -8.43 -14.71
C VAL A 8 -10.49 -7.33 -14.04
N ALA A 9 -9.90 -6.57 -13.09
CA ALA A 9 -10.56 -5.43 -12.46
C ALA A 9 -10.99 -4.37 -13.48
N GLY A 10 -10.13 -4.08 -14.48
CA GLY A 10 -10.41 -3.12 -15.56
C GLY A 10 -11.45 -3.58 -16.59
N MET A 11 -12.11 -4.73 -16.39
CA MET A 11 -13.29 -5.12 -17.18
C MET A 11 -14.58 -4.49 -16.66
N ASP A 12 -14.52 -3.76 -15.53
CA ASP A 12 -15.64 -3.02 -14.92
C ASP A 12 -16.85 -3.91 -14.62
N VAL A 13 -16.60 -5.17 -14.29
CA VAL A 13 -17.60 -6.15 -13.85
C VAL A 13 -17.38 -6.53 -12.40
N GLU A 14 -18.47 -6.91 -11.71
CA GLU A 14 -18.36 -7.36 -10.32
C GLU A 14 -17.53 -8.64 -10.23
N LEU A 15 -16.41 -8.57 -9.50
CA LEU A 15 -15.57 -9.73 -9.26
C LEU A 15 -16.28 -10.76 -8.37
N THR A 16 -16.14 -12.02 -8.75
CA THR A 16 -16.49 -13.17 -7.91
C THR A 16 -15.70 -13.17 -6.60
N VAL A 17 -16.14 -13.96 -5.63
CA VAL A 17 -15.46 -14.06 -4.33
C VAL A 17 -14.02 -14.56 -4.51
N GLU A 18 -13.81 -15.53 -5.38
CA GLU A 18 -12.51 -16.09 -5.72
C GLU A 18 -11.59 -15.04 -6.36
N GLU A 19 -12.06 -14.30 -7.36
CA GLU A 19 -11.29 -13.26 -8.04
C GLU A 19 -10.92 -12.12 -7.08
N ARG A 20 -11.86 -11.70 -6.24
CA ARG A 20 -11.62 -10.68 -5.21
C ARG A 20 -10.56 -11.14 -4.21
N ASN A 21 -10.62 -12.40 -3.78
CA ASN A 21 -9.62 -12.98 -2.89
C ASN A 21 -8.24 -13.07 -3.57
N LEU A 22 -8.18 -13.47 -4.84
CA LEU A 22 -6.93 -13.51 -5.61
C LEU A 22 -6.29 -12.13 -5.74
N LEU A 23 -7.07 -11.09 -6.04
CA LEU A 23 -6.61 -9.71 -6.07
C LEU A 23 -6.02 -9.30 -4.71
N SER A 24 -6.76 -9.56 -3.64
CA SER A 24 -6.35 -9.19 -2.28
C SER A 24 -5.05 -9.89 -1.86
N VAL A 25 -4.95 -11.20 -2.10
CA VAL A 25 -3.73 -11.97 -1.82
C VAL A 25 -2.54 -11.47 -2.64
N ALA A 26 -2.75 -11.17 -3.92
CA ALA A 26 -1.69 -10.68 -4.80
C ALA A 26 -1.06 -9.38 -4.26
N TYR A 27 -1.88 -8.37 -3.95
CA TYR A 27 -1.37 -7.11 -3.42
C TYR A 27 -0.85 -7.26 -1.97
N LYS A 28 -1.50 -8.06 -1.12
CA LYS A 28 -1.06 -8.32 0.26
C LYS A 28 0.34 -8.90 0.33
N ASN A 29 0.68 -9.82 -0.57
CA ASN A 29 2.01 -10.42 -0.63
C ASN A 29 3.07 -9.40 -1.04
N VAL A 30 2.79 -8.59 -2.06
CA VAL A 30 3.73 -7.58 -2.56
C VAL A 30 3.96 -6.48 -1.53
N ILE A 31 2.89 -5.92 -0.94
CA ILE A 31 3.00 -4.87 0.08
C ILE A 31 3.63 -5.40 1.38
N GLY A 32 3.34 -6.65 1.75
CA GLY A 32 3.87 -7.29 2.95
C GLY A 32 5.40 -7.39 2.92
N ALA A 33 5.97 -7.86 1.80
CA ALA A 33 7.41 -7.96 1.61
C ALA A 33 8.09 -6.58 1.68
N ARG A 34 7.52 -5.58 1.00
CA ARG A 34 8.08 -4.22 0.97
C ARG A 34 7.99 -3.52 2.33
N ARG A 35 6.89 -3.70 3.08
CA ARG A 35 6.75 -3.16 4.45
C ARG A 35 7.74 -3.80 5.43
N ALA A 36 7.99 -5.10 5.30
CA ALA A 36 9.01 -5.78 6.11
C ALA A 36 10.41 -5.22 5.81
N SER A 37 10.75 -5.05 4.53
CA SER A 37 12.01 -4.44 4.10
C SER A 37 12.18 -3.02 4.66
N TRP A 38 11.16 -2.17 4.53
CA TRP A 38 11.16 -0.82 5.07
C TRP A 38 11.43 -0.80 6.58
N ARG A 39 10.72 -1.63 7.38
CA ARG A 39 10.95 -1.71 8.83
C ARG A 39 12.38 -2.08 9.20
N ILE A 40 12.98 -3.02 8.47
CA ILE A 40 14.36 -3.44 8.70
C ILE A 40 15.32 -2.28 8.41
N ILE A 41 15.15 -1.60 7.27
CA ILE A 41 16.01 -0.48 6.86
C ILE A 41 15.88 0.68 7.85
N SER A 42 14.65 1.04 8.25
CA SER A 42 14.42 2.10 9.25
C SER A 42 15.06 1.75 10.61
N SER A 43 15.06 0.48 11.01
CA SER A 43 15.76 0.03 12.22
C SER A 43 17.30 0.11 12.08
N ILE A 44 17.84 -0.17 10.89
CA ILE A 44 19.28 -0.03 10.61
C ILE A 44 19.68 1.45 10.62
N GLU A 45 18.88 2.33 10.00
CA GLU A 45 19.10 3.78 10.00
C GLU A 45 19.20 4.31 11.43
N GLN A 46 18.22 3.99 12.28
CA GLN A 46 18.19 4.43 13.68
C GLN A 46 19.41 3.93 14.48
N LYS A 47 19.90 2.72 14.20
CA LYS A 47 21.11 2.18 14.85
C LYS A 47 22.38 2.87 14.38
N GLU A 48 22.46 3.26 13.12
CA GLU A 48 23.66 3.89 12.56
C GLU A 48 23.74 5.38 12.89
N GLU A 49 22.60 6.05 13.00
CA GLU A 49 22.50 7.45 13.45
C GLU A 49 23.16 7.64 14.84
N ASN A 50 23.07 6.64 15.71
CA ASN A 50 23.70 6.66 17.04
C ASN A 50 25.23 6.48 17.03
N LYS A 51 25.85 6.11 15.89
CA LYS A 51 27.29 5.82 15.79
C LYS A 51 28.12 6.93 15.12
N GLY A 52 27.47 7.95 14.54
CA GLY A 52 28.14 9.12 13.97
C GLY A 52 28.81 8.91 12.60
N GLY A 53 28.47 7.86 11.85
CA GLY A 53 28.99 7.63 10.50
C GLY A 53 28.14 8.28 9.40
N GLU A 54 28.49 9.50 8.96
CA GLU A 54 27.68 10.29 8.02
C GLU A 54 27.50 9.66 6.63
N ASP A 55 28.57 9.10 6.03
CA ASP A 55 28.50 8.52 4.67
C ASP A 55 27.58 7.29 4.60
N LYS A 56 27.69 6.41 5.60
CA LYS A 56 26.83 5.22 5.69
C LYS A 56 25.39 5.60 5.94
N LEU A 57 25.15 6.59 6.80
CA LEU A 57 23.81 7.09 7.10
C LEU A 57 23.15 7.66 5.85
N LYS A 58 23.90 8.39 5.01
CA LYS A 58 23.41 8.89 3.73
C LYS A 58 22.96 7.76 2.81
N MET A 59 23.80 6.74 2.60
CA MET A 59 23.44 5.59 1.77
C MET A 59 22.20 4.84 2.27
N ILE A 60 22.07 4.68 3.59
CA ILE A 60 20.90 4.02 4.21
C ILE A 60 19.63 4.84 3.95
N ARG A 61 19.69 6.17 4.11
CA ARG A 61 18.56 7.07 3.87
C ARG A 61 18.10 7.05 2.42
N GLU A 62 19.04 7.09 1.48
CA GLU A 62 18.74 6.97 0.04
C GLU A 62 18.04 5.64 -0.27
N TYR A 63 18.54 4.53 0.29
CA TYR A 63 17.90 3.23 0.11
C TYR A 63 16.51 3.15 0.74
N ARG A 64 16.33 3.72 1.94
CA ARG A 64 15.01 3.82 2.60
C ARG A 64 14.01 4.60 1.75
N GLN A 65 14.40 5.73 1.18
CA GLN A 65 13.54 6.56 0.32
C GLN A 65 13.13 5.82 -0.95
N MET A 66 14.03 5.02 -1.54
CA MET A 66 13.67 4.17 -2.69
C MET A 66 12.57 3.16 -2.30
N VAL A 67 12.72 2.48 -1.15
CA VAL A 67 11.70 1.53 -0.67
C VAL A 67 10.38 2.23 -0.32
N GLU A 68 10.43 3.43 0.28
CA GLU A 68 9.24 4.26 0.55
C GLU A 68 8.50 4.64 -0.74
N THR A 69 9.26 4.96 -1.80
CA THR A 69 8.69 5.28 -3.11
C THR A 69 7.99 4.05 -3.72
N GLU A 70 8.63 2.88 -3.69
CA GLU A 70 8.00 1.63 -4.14
C GLU A 70 6.72 1.32 -3.35
N LEU A 71 6.76 1.47 -2.02
CA LEU A 71 5.59 1.28 -1.16
C LEU A 71 4.46 2.25 -1.52
N LYS A 72 4.78 3.53 -1.73
CA LYS A 72 3.81 4.56 -2.15
C LYS A 72 3.18 4.18 -3.47
N LEU A 73 3.97 3.78 -4.47
CA LEU A 73 3.48 3.36 -5.77
C LEU A 73 2.53 2.15 -5.67
N ILE A 74 2.87 1.13 -4.89
CA ILE A 74 2.00 -0.04 -4.70
C ILE A 74 0.67 0.37 -4.04
N CYS A 75 0.71 1.24 -3.03
CA CYS A 75 -0.51 1.71 -2.37
C CYS A 75 -1.38 2.56 -3.30
N CYS A 76 -0.80 3.52 -4.02
CA CYS A 76 -1.53 4.32 -5.00
C CYS A 76 -2.14 3.45 -6.10
N ASP A 77 -1.41 2.43 -6.57
CA ASP A 77 -1.88 1.54 -7.63
C ASP A 77 -3.17 0.79 -7.26
N ILE A 78 -3.25 0.23 -6.05
CA ILE A 78 -4.46 -0.46 -5.61
C ILE A 78 -5.58 0.51 -5.25
N LEU A 79 -5.27 1.67 -4.66
CA LEU A 79 -6.28 2.70 -4.37
C LEU A 79 -6.95 3.17 -5.66
N ASP A 80 -6.17 3.38 -6.72
CA ASP A 80 -6.68 3.71 -8.06
C ASP A 80 -7.57 2.61 -8.63
N VAL A 81 -7.17 1.34 -8.50
CA VAL A 81 -7.98 0.20 -8.98
C VAL A 81 -9.29 0.09 -8.20
N LEU A 82 -9.26 0.32 -6.89
CA LEU A 82 -10.44 0.31 -6.03
C LEU A 82 -11.42 1.42 -6.44
N ASP A 83 -10.93 2.64 -6.58
CA ASP A 83 -11.78 3.82 -6.84
C ASP A 83 -12.32 3.87 -8.27
N LYS A 84 -11.52 3.45 -9.26
CA LYS A 84 -11.91 3.54 -10.68
C LYS A 84 -12.76 2.36 -11.14
N HIS A 85 -12.53 1.16 -10.60
CA HIS A 85 -13.09 -0.06 -11.16
C HIS A 85 -13.91 -0.86 -10.15
N LEU A 86 -13.35 -1.18 -8.98
CA LEU A 86 -13.93 -2.21 -8.12
C LEU A 86 -15.09 -1.71 -7.24
N ILE A 87 -14.95 -0.54 -6.63
CA ILE A 87 -16.01 0.08 -5.81
C ILE A 87 -17.22 0.45 -6.69
N PRO A 88 -17.05 1.08 -7.87
CA PRO A 88 -18.17 1.35 -8.78
C PRO A 88 -18.89 0.08 -9.27
N ALA A 89 -18.16 -1.00 -9.55
CA ALA A 89 -18.74 -2.26 -10.04
C ALA A 89 -19.35 -3.15 -8.95
N ALA A 90 -19.18 -2.82 -7.66
CA ALA A 90 -19.67 -3.62 -6.54
C ALA A 90 -21.20 -3.46 -6.35
N ASN A 91 -21.97 -4.53 -6.55
CA ASN A 91 -23.43 -4.49 -6.42
C ASN A 91 -23.91 -5.04 -5.07
N THR A 92 -23.12 -5.88 -4.41
CA THR A 92 -23.47 -6.47 -3.10
C THR A 92 -22.88 -5.68 -1.94
N GLY A 93 -23.56 -5.73 -0.78
CA GLY A 93 -23.02 -5.13 0.45
C GLY A 93 -21.69 -5.73 0.87
N GLU A 94 -21.51 -7.04 0.68
CA GLU A 94 -20.29 -7.76 0.98
C GLU A 94 -19.11 -7.31 0.10
N SER A 95 -19.32 -7.13 -1.21
CA SER A 95 -18.26 -6.64 -2.11
C SER A 95 -17.85 -5.21 -1.76
N LYS A 96 -18.80 -4.32 -1.48
CA LYS A 96 -18.51 -2.96 -1.03
C LYS A 96 -17.70 -2.94 0.25
N VAL A 97 -18.15 -3.64 1.30
CA VAL A 97 -17.43 -3.70 2.59
C VAL A 97 -16.02 -4.25 2.41
N PHE A 98 -15.84 -5.27 1.57
CA PHE A 98 -14.51 -5.81 1.29
C PHE A 98 -13.59 -4.76 0.68
N TYR A 99 -14.05 -4.03 -0.34
CA TYR A 99 -13.24 -3.03 -1.03
C TYR A 99 -12.95 -1.80 -0.18
N TYR A 100 -13.92 -1.31 0.60
CA TYR A 100 -13.71 -0.20 1.53
C TYR A 100 -12.75 -0.57 2.66
N LYS A 101 -12.88 -1.78 3.23
CA LYS A 101 -11.88 -2.30 4.18
C LYS A 101 -10.48 -2.32 3.54
N MET A 102 -10.37 -2.81 2.31
CA MET A 102 -9.10 -2.84 1.59
C MET A 102 -8.55 -1.43 1.38
N LYS A 103 -9.39 -0.48 0.97
CA LYS A 103 -9.03 0.95 0.81
C LYS A 103 -8.46 1.54 2.10
N GLY A 104 -9.15 1.32 3.23
CA GLY A 104 -8.68 1.73 4.55
C GLY A 104 -7.33 1.10 4.92
N ASP A 105 -7.14 -0.20 4.65
CA ASP A 105 -5.88 -0.89 4.91
C ASP A 105 -4.68 -0.28 4.15
N TYR A 106 -4.87 0.16 2.90
CA TYR A 106 -3.81 0.79 2.10
C TYR A 106 -3.55 2.25 2.47
N HIS A 107 -4.58 3.02 2.84
CA HIS A 107 -4.37 4.34 3.43
C HIS A 107 -3.64 4.24 4.78
N ARG A 108 -3.97 3.24 5.60
CA ARG A 108 -3.22 2.95 6.84
C ARG A 108 -1.76 2.62 6.55
N TYR A 109 -1.47 1.85 5.50
CA TYR A 109 -0.08 1.58 5.11
C TYR A 109 0.66 2.85 4.67
N LEU A 110 0.04 3.73 3.88
CA LEU A 110 0.61 5.03 3.53
C LEU A 110 0.96 5.86 4.78
N ALA A 111 0.06 5.89 5.77
CA ALA A 111 0.27 6.63 7.02
C ALA A 111 1.41 6.09 7.90
N GLU A 112 1.86 4.84 7.70
CA GLU A 112 2.96 4.24 8.49
C GLU A 112 4.32 4.89 8.18
N PHE A 113 4.54 5.30 6.93
CA PHE A 113 5.83 5.82 6.46
C PHE A 113 5.76 7.24 5.90
N ALA A 114 4.57 7.78 5.65
CA ALA A 114 4.41 9.17 5.28
C ALA A 114 4.81 10.12 6.43
N THR A 115 5.18 11.34 6.05
CA THR A 115 5.56 12.41 6.99
C THR A 115 4.75 13.68 6.72
N GLY A 116 4.69 14.59 7.70
CA GLY A 116 4.03 15.89 7.54
C GLY A 116 2.56 15.78 7.16
N ASN A 117 2.16 16.51 6.13
CA ASN A 117 0.76 16.58 5.66
C ASN A 117 0.30 15.27 5.01
N ASP A 118 1.14 14.61 4.21
CA ASP A 118 0.83 13.32 3.58
C ASP A 118 0.39 12.28 4.63
N ARG A 119 1.01 12.30 5.83
CA ARG A 119 0.62 11.40 6.94
C ARG A 119 -0.76 11.72 7.48
N LYS A 120 -1.09 13.01 7.64
CA LYS A 120 -2.41 13.44 8.16
C LYS A 120 -3.50 13.03 7.19
N GLU A 121 -3.31 13.34 5.91
CA GLU A 121 -4.25 12.99 4.85
C GLU A 121 -4.44 11.47 4.75
N ALA A 122 -3.36 10.68 4.77
CA ALA A 122 -3.46 9.23 4.74
C ALA A 122 -4.18 8.66 5.99
N ALA A 123 -3.97 9.25 7.16
CA ALA A 123 -4.64 8.83 8.39
C ALA A 123 -6.14 9.17 8.37
N GLU A 124 -6.52 10.35 7.89
CA GLU A 124 -7.92 10.77 7.71
C GLU A 124 -8.62 9.89 6.69
N ASN A 125 -8.01 9.67 5.52
CA ASN A 125 -8.55 8.79 4.48
C ASN A 125 -8.69 7.33 4.95
N SER A 126 -7.83 6.87 5.86
CA SER A 126 -7.97 5.54 6.47
C SER A 126 -9.18 5.41 7.40
N LEU A 127 -9.67 6.51 7.98
CA LEU A 127 -10.82 6.52 8.89
C LEU A 127 -12.15 6.70 8.14
N VAL A 128 -12.11 7.39 7.01
CA VAL A 128 -13.30 7.73 6.20
C VAL A 128 -13.60 6.69 5.13
N ALA A 129 -12.61 5.86 4.76
CA ALA A 129 -12.78 4.72 3.86
C ALA A 129 -13.74 3.67 4.43
#